data_AF-A0A7J3A786-F1
#
_entry.id   AF-A0A7J3A786-F1
#
_cell.length_a   1.000
_cell.length_b   1.000
_cell.length_c   1.000
_cell.angle_alpha   90.00
_cell.angle_beta   90.00
_cell.angle_gamma   90.00
#
_symmetry.space_group_name_H-M   'P 1'
#
loop_
_entity.id
_entity.type
_entity.pdbx_description
1 polymer ?
#
loop_
_entity_poly.entity_id
_entity_poly.type
_entity_poly.pdbx_seq_one_letter_code
_entity_poly.pdbx_strand_id
1 'polypeptide(L)'
;MKSVDVGSLPFHGDEGALKRGAEDGAEQTYFEKVVVDYFVKKLRSGLDVATYPQLRDMCCMFLEELDGLVKVDGKYAVVEAIKPKRKSIPEVDAIFKYAKEIYEELSEFFSMRVCVTGPYTLASFIIEPTPEQILSLADALSQIADGSLQQSRYGSVEMLCVEEPLFAVIDDPRLDYAGEWSEALLKAWDKIFYTASTRGVVCAMHLHSTSNKIFWDLSRLDVIEAEADDYIFRSEKTRSLLERYGKRLKASICSTDLNKLAGKAAERIPRYSGLTREQRLGQIWADIKRGKEDPRILLESEDEIRSRLKQIVSLVGLENVPYAGPECGLKGFFSLDLALLYLKRCSEVVKGFAER
;
A
#
# COMPACT_ATOMS: atom_id res chain seq x y z
N MET A 1 5.50 15.51 10.11
CA MET A 1 5.42 14.46 9.08
C MET A 1 5.64 13.12 9.77
N LYS A 2 4.93 12.07 9.36
CA LYS A 2 5.04 10.70 9.89
C LYS A 2 5.53 9.72 8.83
N SER A 3 6.29 8.72 9.23
CA SER A 3 6.70 7.62 8.38
C SER A 3 5.59 6.57 8.26
N VAL A 4 5.31 6.13 7.05
CA VAL A 4 4.26 5.15 6.74
C VAL A 4 4.71 4.21 5.63
N ASP A 5 4.36 2.93 5.68
CA ASP A 5 4.62 1.97 4.61
C ASP A 5 3.35 1.64 3.81
N VAL A 6 3.47 0.80 2.77
CA VAL A 6 2.35 0.50 1.85
C VAL A 6 1.69 -0.85 2.09
N GLY A 7 2.27 -1.75 2.90
CA GLY A 7 1.59 -3.02 3.26
C GLY A 7 2.44 -4.26 3.08
N SER A 8 2.55 -4.76 1.86
CA SER A 8 3.08 -6.11 1.65
C SER A 8 4.57 -6.28 2.01
N LEU A 9 4.90 -7.43 2.59
CA LEU A 9 6.27 -7.85 2.93
C LEU A 9 6.60 -9.23 2.32
N PRO A 10 7.89 -9.58 2.14
CA PRO A 10 8.28 -10.93 1.73
C PRO A 10 7.88 -11.97 2.78
N PHE A 11 7.27 -13.06 2.33
CA PHE A 11 6.87 -14.18 3.19
C PHE A 11 7.57 -15.47 2.74
N HIS A 12 8.18 -16.17 3.70
CA HIS A 12 8.89 -17.43 3.47
C HIS A 12 8.35 -18.55 4.40
N GLY A 13 7.05 -18.54 4.67
CA GLY A 13 6.35 -19.53 5.51
C GLY A 13 5.36 -20.39 4.72
N ASP A 14 4.44 -21.05 5.43
CA ASP A 14 3.39 -21.86 4.82
C ASP A 14 2.22 -20.95 4.38
N GLU A 15 2.22 -20.57 3.10
CA GLU A 15 1.16 -19.75 2.49
C GLU A 15 -0.23 -20.42 2.57
N GLY A 16 -0.28 -21.76 2.53
CA GLY A 16 -1.52 -22.50 2.63
C GLY A 16 -2.09 -22.43 4.05
N ALA A 17 -1.25 -22.61 5.06
CA ALA A 17 -1.66 -22.46 6.46
C ALA A 17 -2.04 -21.00 6.79
N LEU A 18 -1.29 -20.03 6.23
CA LEU A 18 -1.63 -18.61 6.35
C LEU A 18 -3.03 -18.33 5.79
N LYS A 19 -3.33 -18.82 4.58
CA LYS A 19 -4.65 -18.66 3.95
C LYS A 19 -5.76 -19.30 4.78
N ARG A 20 -5.62 -20.59 5.13
CA ARG A 20 -6.63 -21.33 5.93
C ARG A 20 -6.83 -20.74 7.33
N GLY A 21 -5.79 -20.16 7.91
CA GLY A 21 -5.87 -19.52 9.23
C GLY A 21 -6.64 -18.20 9.22
N ALA A 22 -6.65 -17.49 8.09
CA ALA A 22 -7.45 -16.27 7.94
C ALA A 22 -8.97 -16.52 7.85
N GLU A 23 -9.36 -17.75 7.47
CA GLU A 23 -10.76 -18.21 7.32
C GLU A 23 -11.35 -18.75 8.65
N ASP A 24 -10.78 -18.39 9.81
CA ASP A 24 -11.17 -18.84 11.16
C ASP A 24 -11.14 -20.38 11.37
N GLY A 25 -10.20 -21.07 10.70
CA GLY A 25 -10.03 -22.52 10.76
C GLY A 25 -8.96 -23.02 11.74
N ALA A 26 -8.59 -24.30 11.61
CA ALA A 26 -7.60 -24.99 12.47
C ALA A 26 -6.21 -24.32 12.54
N GLU A 27 -5.89 -23.46 11.57
CA GLU A 27 -4.61 -22.75 11.46
C GLU A 27 -4.67 -21.29 11.94
N GLN A 28 -5.76 -20.85 12.58
CA GLN A 28 -5.95 -19.47 13.02
C GLN A 28 -4.81 -18.98 13.93
N THR A 29 -4.33 -19.82 14.85
CA THR A 29 -3.20 -19.47 15.72
C THR A 29 -1.89 -19.27 14.94
N TYR A 30 -1.66 -20.03 13.86
CA TYR A 30 -0.49 -19.83 13.00
C TYR A 30 -0.58 -18.47 12.29
N PHE A 31 -1.74 -18.19 11.66
CA PHE A 31 -2.01 -16.92 11.00
C PHE A 31 -1.81 -15.73 11.94
N GLU A 32 -2.46 -15.76 13.11
CA GLU A 32 -2.37 -14.67 14.10
C GLU A 32 -0.91 -14.40 14.52
N LYS A 33 -0.15 -15.45 14.86
CA LYS A 33 1.24 -15.31 15.29
C LYS A 33 2.12 -14.72 14.19
N VAL A 34 1.96 -15.18 12.96
CA VAL A 34 2.74 -14.67 11.81
C VAL A 34 2.41 -13.20 11.55
N VAL A 35 1.12 -12.83 11.54
CA VAL A 35 0.67 -11.46 11.31
C VAL A 35 1.21 -10.52 12.39
N VAL A 36 1.06 -10.89 13.66
CA VAL A 36 1.52 -10.07 14.80
C VAL A 36 3.04 -9.93 14.79
N ASP A 37 3.79 -11.01 14.59
CA ASP A 37 5.26 -10.97 14.52
C ASP A 37 5.76 -10.02 13.42
N TYR A 38 5.19 -10.13 12.22
CA TYR A 38 5.55 -9.24 11.11
C TYR A 38 5.18 -7.79 11.38
N PHE A 39 4.03 -7.53 11.99
CA PHE A 39 3.60 -6.18 12.35
C PHE A 39 4.51 -5.55 13.42
N VAL A 40 4.87 -6.29 14.47
CA VAL A 40 5.84 -5.84 15.48
C VAL A 40 7.20 -5.55 14.85
N LYS A 41 7.66 -6.40 13.92
CA LYS A 41 8.92 -6.16 13.19
C LYS A 41 8.89 -4.87 12.37
N LYS A 42 7.76 -4.54 11.73
CA LYS A 42 7.59 -3.25 11.05
C LYS A 42 7.67 -2.06 12.01
N LEU A 43 6.98 -2.14 13.15
CA LEU A 43 7.03 -1.09 14.17
C LEU A 43 8.46 -0.91 14.72
N ARG A 44 9.19 -2.01 14.91
CA ARG A 44 10.62 -1.98 15.29
C ARG A 44 11.55 -1.37 14.25
N SER A 45 11.15 -1.31 12.98
CA SER A 45 11.84 -0.51 11.98
C SER A 45 11.63 1.00 12.18
N GLY A 46 10.88 1.44 13.18
CA GLY A 46 10.70 2.85 13.54
C GLY A 46 9.60 3.57 12.76
N LEU A 47 8.68 2.84 12.12
CA LEU A 47 7.54 3.43 11.44
C LEU A 47 6.57 4.09 12.44
N ASP A 48 6.16 5.32 12.17
CA ASP A 48 5.16 6.04 12.97
C ASP A 48 3.75 5.47 12.75
N VAL A 49 3.44 5.07 11.50
CA VAL A 49 2.19 4.41 11.13
C VAL A 49 2.52 3.18 10.30
N ALA A 50 2.35 1.98 10.87
CA ALA A 50 2.62 0.74 10.15
C ALA A 50 1.34 0.19 9.51
N THR A 51 1.42 -0.32 8.29
CA THR A 51 0.35 -1.11 7.68
C THR A 51 0.42 -2.55 8.18
N TYR A 52 -0.71 -3.25 8.31
CA TYR A 52 -0.68 -4.71 8.47
C TYR A 52 0.17 -5.35 7.35
N PRO A 53 0.83 -6.50 7.58
CA PRO A 53 1.91 -6.98 6.71
C PRO A 53 1.46 -7.51 5.33
N GLN A 54 0.15 -7.56 5.06
CA GLN A 54 -0.49 -7.94 3.79
C GLN A 54 0.25 -9.09 3.08
N LEU A 55 0.36 -10.22 3.76
CA LEU A 55 1.09 -11.39 3.28
C LEU A 55 0.27 -12.19 2.25
N ARG A 56 -1.05 -12.05 2.28
CA ARG A 56 -1.98 -12.60 1.29
C ARG A 56 -2.04 -11.71 0.03
N ASP A 57 -2.51 -12.27 -1.08
CA ASP A 57 -2.70 -11.50 -2.31
C ASP A 57 -3.76 -10.40 -2.12
N MET A 58 -3.43 -9.18 -2.55
CA MET A 58 -4.26 -7.99 -2.28
C MET A 58 -5.65 -8.09 -2.89
N CYS A 59 -5.81 -8.76 -4.03
CA CYS A 59 -7.12 -8.89 -4.68
C CYS A 59 -7.88 -10.12 -4.14
N CYS A 60 -7.19 -11.27 -4.04
CA CYS A 60 -7.82 -12.52 -3.61
C CYS A 60 -8.32 -12.45 -2.16
N MET A 61 -7.62 -11.74 -1.27
CA MET A 61 -8.04 -11.59 0.13
C MET A 61 -9.38 -10.87 0.30
N PHE A 62 -9.84 -10.12 -0.71
CA PHE A 62 -11.19 -9.56 -0.74
C PHE A 62 -12.11 -10.42 -1.60
N LEU A 63 -11.75 -10.74 -2.85
CA LEU A 63 -12.66 -11.45 -3.78
C LEU A 63 -13.12 -12.82 -3.26
N GLU A 64 -12.26 -13.56 -2.57
CA GLU A 64 -12.62 -14.86 -1.99
C GLU A 64 -13.47 -14.72 -0.71
N GLU A 65 -13.45 -13.54 -0.07
CA GLU A 65 -14.23 -13.18 1.11
C GLU A 65 -15.56 -12.51 0.77
N LEU A 66 -15.94 -12.50 -0.51
CA LEU A 66 -17.22 -11.98 -0.99
C LEU A 66 -18.14 -13.12 -1.42
N ASP A 67 -19.37 -13.10 -0.92
CA ASP A 67 -20.50 -13.83 -1.48
C ASP A 67 -21.00 -13.14 -2.75
N GLY A 68 -21.72 -13.91 -3.58
CA GLY A 68 -22.24 -13.45 -4.86
C GLY A 68 -21.28 -13.42 -6.03
N LEU A 69 -20.05 -13.88 -5.83
CA LEU A 69 -19.04 -14.09 -6.86
C LEU A 69 -18.77 -15.59 -7.05
N VAL A 70 -18.78 -16.05 -8.30
CA VAL A 70 -18.38 -17.42 -8.66
C VAL A 70 -17.19 -17.36 -9.59
N LYS A 71 -16.13 -18.12 -9.27
CA LYS A 71 -14.91 -18.16 -10.07
C LYS A 71 -15.12 -19.00 -11.33
N VAL A 72 -14.88 -18.41 -12.50
CA VAL A 72 -14.97 -19.03 -13.83
C VAL A 72 -13.73 -18.67 -14.62
N ASP A 73 -12.93 -19.67 -15.02
CA ASP A 73 -11.71 -19.51 -15.82
C ASP A 73 -10.74 -18.42 -15.31
N GLY A 74 -10.58 -18.32 -13.99
CA GLY A 74 -9.67 -17.35 -13.35
C GLY A 74 -10.25 -15.94 -13.19
N LYS A 75 -11.48 -15.69 -13.67
CA LYS A 75 -12.27 -14.48 -13.41
C LYS A 75 -13.46 -14.79 -12.49
N TYR A 76 -14.26 -13.78 -12.19
CA TYR A 76 -15.47 -13.89 -11.37
C TYR A 76 -16.71 -13.46 -12.15
N ALA A 77 -17.74 -14.30 -12.12
CA ALA A 77 -19.09 -13.93 -12.54
C ALA A 77 -19.87 -13.46 -11.31
N VAL A 78 -20.60 -12.35 -11.44
CA VAL A 78 -21.54 -11.88 -10.41
C VAL A 78 -22.86 -12.63 -10.61
N VAL A 79 -23.25 -13.44 -9.62
CA VAL A 79 -24.46 -14.30 -9.71
C VAL A 79 -25.60 -13.81 -8.81
N GLU A 80 -25.29 -12.98 -7.81
CA GLU A 80 -26.23 -12.35 -6.89
C GLU A 80 -25.61 -11.06 -6.32
N ALA A 81 -26.30 -10.40 -5.39
CA ALA A 81 -25.79 -9.20 -4.74
C ALA A 81 -24.49 -9.51 -3.97
N ILE A 82 -23.45 -8.72 -4.21
CA ILE A 82 -22.14 -8.91 -3.59
C ILE A 82 -22.21 -8.52 -2.12
N LYS A 83 -21.82 -9.43 -1.23
CA LYS A 83 -21.85 -9.22 0.22
C LYS A 83 -20.57 -9.76 0.86
N PRO A 84 -20.09 -9.14 1.95
CA PRO A 84 -18.91 -9.65 2.64
C PRO A 84 -19.27 -10.85 3.51
N LYS A 85 -18.48 -11.93 3.43
CA LYS A 85 -18.56 -13.08 4.35
C LYS A 85 -18.13 -12.68 5.76
N ARG A 86 -17.08 -11.84 5.84
CA ARG A 86 -16.55 -11.25 7.07
C ARG A 86 -16.58 -9.73 6.98
N LYS A 87 -16.91 -9.05 8.08
CA LYS A 87 -17.04 -7.58 8.12
C LYS A 87 -15.73 -6.84 8.46
N SER A 88 -14.60 -7.53 8.55
CA SER A 88 -13.30 -6.98 8.92
C SER A 88 -12.19 -7.75 8.23
N ILE A 89 -11.02 -7.13 8.10
CA ILE A 89 -9.82 -7.77 7.59
C ILE A 89 -9.23 -8.67 8.70
N PRO A 90 -9.06 -9.99 8.47
CA PRO A 90 -8.54 -10.91 9.48
C PRO A 90 -7.20 -10.49 10.10
N GLU A 91 -6.29 -9.89 9.33
CA GLU A 91 -5.01 -9.39 9.83
C GLU A 91 -5.17 -8.26 10.85
N VAL A 92 -6.15 -7.38 10.62
CA VAL A 92 -6.48 -6.28 11.52
C VAL A 92 -7.04 -6.83 12.83
N ASP A 93 -7.98 -7.79 12.74
CA ASP A 93 -8.54 -8.48 13.91
C ASP A 93 -7.44 -9.15 14.74
N ALA A 94 -6.50 -9.84 14.08
CA ALA A 94 -5.37 -10.46 14.76
C ALA A 94 -4.52 -9.43 15.50
N ILE A 95 -4.13 -8.32 14.86
CA ILE A 95 -3.33 -7.27 15.49
C ILE A 95 -4.05 -6.70 16.72
N PHE A 96 -5.35 -6.42 16.62
CA PHE A 96 -6.10 -5.84 17.74
C PHE A 96 -6.40 -6.84 18.86
N LYS A 97 -6.54 -8.13 18.53
CA LYS A 97 -6.62 -9.20 19.52
C LYS A 97 -5.39 -9.25 20.43
N TYR A 98 -4.20 -8.99 19.87
CA TYR A 98 -2.92 -8.96 20.60
C TYR A 98 -2.39 -7.54 20.85
N ALA A 99 -3.27 -6.52 20.83
CA ALA A 99 -2.84 -5.12 20.95
C ALA A 99 -2.12 -4.83 22.27
N LYS A 100 -2.52 -5.50 23.36
CA LYS A 100 -1.89 -5.34 24.67
C LYS A 100 -0.45 -5.87 24.65
N GLU A 101 -0.24 -7.05 24.10
CA GLU A 101 1.05 -7.71 23.99
C GLU A 101 2.01 -6.89 23.12
N ILE A 102 1.50 -6.36 21.99
CA ILE A 102 2.26 -5.45 21.12
C ILE A 102 2.69 -4.20 21.90
N TYR A 103 1.78 -3.58 22.66
CA TYR A 103 2.08 -2.42 23.48
C TYR A 103 3.10 -2.73 24.59
N GLU A 104 2.97 -3.87 25.28
CA GLU A 104 3.93 -4.28 26.30
C GLU A 104 5.33 -4.56 25.70
N GLU A 105 5.39 -5.11 24.50
CA GLU A 105 6.64 -5.39 23.78
C GLU A 105 7.34 -4.11 23.27
N LEU A 106 6.57 -3.11 22.85
CA LEU A 106 7.11 -1.86 22.29
C LEU A 106 7.19 -0.71 23.31
N SER A 107 6.46 -0.82 24.42
CA SER A 107 6.24 0.26 25.41
C SER A 107 5.67 1.55 24.80
N GLU A 108 4.90 1.44 23.72
CA GLU A 108 4.38 2.58 22.97
C GLU A 108 3.01 2.25 22.34
N PHE A 109 2.15 3.27 22.23
CA PHE A 109 0.89 3.18 21.52
C PHE A 109 1.14 3.10 20.00
N PHE A 110 0.60 2.10 19.32
CA PHE A 110 0.80 1.96 17.87
C PHE A 110 -0.30 2.65 17.05
N SER A 111 0.11 3.31 15.96
CA SER A 111 -0.79 3.76 14.90
C SER A 111 -0.72 2.80 13.71
N MET A 112 -1.89 2.43 13.16
CA MET A 112 -1.97 1.51 12.03
C MET A 112 -2.58 2.17 10.77
N ARG A 113 -2.04 1.82 9.60
CA ARG A 113 -2.67 2.02 8.28
C ARG A 113 -3.40 0.73 7.89
N VAL A 114 -4.64 0.86 7.46
CA VAL A 114 -5.42 -0.23 6.88
C VAL A 114 -5.56 0.03 5.39
N CYS A 115 -5.17 -0.93 4.55
CA CYS A 115 -5.41 -0.88 3.11
C CYS A 115 -6.57 -1.79 2.68
N VAL A 116 -7.37 -1.29 1.74
CA VAL A 116 -8.45 -2.01 1.05
C VAL A 116 -8.21 -1.88 -0.45
N THR A 117 -8.16 -2.99 -1.18
CA THR A 117 -8.09 -2.92 -2.65
C THR A 117 -9.39 -2.37 -3.19
N GLY A 118 -9.28 -1.33 -4.00
CA GLY A 118 -10.41 -0.54 -4.44
C GLY A 118 -11.27 -1.25 -5.50
N PRO A 119 -12.51 -0.77 -5.68
CA PRO A 119 -13.49 -1.40 -6.54
C PRO A 119 -13.11 -1.39 -8.03
N TYR A 120 -12.31 -0.44 -8.52
CA TYR A 120 -11.87 -0.45 -9.92
C TYR A 120 -10.91 -1.62 -10.19
N THR A 121 -9.92 -1.79 -9.33
CA THR A 121 -8.94 -2.87 -9.41
C THR A 121 -9.60 -4.22 -9.20
N LEU A 122 -10.52 -4.37 -8.24
CA LEU A 122 -11.24 -5.64 -8.08
C LEU A 122 -12.15 -5.94 -9.27
N ALA A 123 -12.78 -4.92 -9.88
CA ALA A 123 -13.63 -5.11 -11.05
C ALA A 123 -12.88 -5.63 -12.28
N SER A 124 -11.55 -5.47 -12.37
CA SER A 124 -10.77 -6.06 -13.48
C SER A 124 -10.78 -7.59 -13.47
N PHE A 125 -11.13 -8.21 -12.33
CA PHE A 125 -11.29 -9.65 -12.20
C PHE A 125 -12.73 -10.11 -12.45
N ILE A 126 -13.68 -9.20 -12.59
CA ILE A 126 -15.07 -9.51 -12.92
C ILE A 126 -15.24 -9.63 -14.44
N ILE A 127 -16.07 -10.57 -14.87
CA ILE A 127 -16.46 -10.72 -16.28
C ILE A 127 -17.45 -9.60 -16.61
N GLU A 128 -17.06 -8.73 -17.55
CA GLU A 128 -17.89 -7.62 -18.06
C GLU A 128 -18.55 -6.80 -16.93
N PRO A 129 -17.75 -6.17 -16.04
CA PRO A 129 -18.30 -5.47 -14.90
C PRO A 129 -19.25 -4.34 -15.34
N THR A 130 -20.27 -4.04 -14.55
CA THR A 130 -21.17 -2.88 -14.75
C THR A 130 -21.00 -1.81 -13.65
N PRO A 131 -21.44 -0.56 -13.87
CA PRO A 131 -21.48 0.47 -12.83
C PRO A 131 -22.21 0.03 -11.55
N GLU A 132 -23.30 -0.71 -11.67
CA GLU A 132 -24.06 -1.24 -10.52
C GLU A 132 -23.25 -2.28 -9.74
N GLN A 133 -22.47 -3.11 -10.44
CA GLN A 133 -21.60 -4.10 -9.81
C GLN A 133 -20.40 -3.44 -9.10
N ILE A 134 -19.86 -2.35 -9.65
CA ILE A 134 -18.85 -1.52 -8.95
C ILE A 134 -19.41 -0.98 -7.65
N LEU A 135 -20.65 -0.45 -7.68
CA LEU A 135 -21.32 0.04 -6.47
C LEU A 135 -21.57 -1.11 -5.48
N SER A 136 -22.02 -2.28 -5.95
CA SER A 136 -22.20 -3.45 -5.09
C SER A 136 -20.89 -3.94 -4.47
N LEU A 137 -19.76 -3.86 -5.19
CA LEU A 137 -18.43 -4.11 -4.63
C LEU A 137 -18.13 -3.08 -3.52
N ALA A 138 -18.34 -1.79 -3.79
CA ALA A 138 -18.10 -0.73 -2.81
C ALA A 138 -18.95 -0.89 -1.54
N ASP A 139 -20.18 -1.36 -1.67
CA ASP A 139 -21.06 -1.67 -0.56
C ASP A 139 -20.50 -2.76 0.35
N ALA A 140 -19.92 -3.81 -0.23
CA ALA A 140 -19.27 -4.85 0.54
C ALA A 140 -17.93 -4.38 1.15
N LEU A 141 -17.11 -3.68 0.36
CA LEU A 141 -15.82 -3.13 0.80
C LEU A 141 -15.98 -2.09 1.92
N SER A 142 -17.01 -1.25 1.86
CA SER A 142 -17.29 -0.26 2.91
C SER A 142 -17.64 -0.91 4.25
N GLN A 143 -18.33 -2.06 4.24
CA GLN A 143 -18.60 -2.85 5.44
C GLN A 143 -17.32 -3.50 5.99
N ILE A 144 -16.46 -4.03 5.12
CA ILE A 144 -15.16 -4.59 5.51
C ILE A 144 -14.25 -3.49 6.11
N ALA A 145 -14.20 -2.34 5.45
CA ALA A 145 -13.46 -1.18 5.92
C ALA A 145 -13.96 -0.77 7.30
N ASP A 146 -15.27 -0.60 7.47
CA ASP A 146 -15.91 -0.22 8.74
C ASP A 146 -15.49 -1.10 9.92
N GLY A 147 -15.60 -2.43 9.79
CA GLY A 147 -15.18 -3.36 10.85
C GLY A 147 -13.66 -3.43 11.05
N SER A 148 -12.88 -2.94 10.09
CA SER A 148 -11.42 -2.86 10.21
C SER A 148 -10.95 -1.54 10.84
N LEU A 149 -11.80 -0.52 10.99
CA LEU A 149 -11.45 0.76 11.64
C LEU A 149 -11.48 0.64 13.18
N GLN A 150 -10.58 -0.18 13.71
CA GLN A 150 -10.53 -0.53 15.13
C GLN A 150 -9.68 0.42 15.97
N GLN A 151 -9.99 0.49 17.25
CA GLN A 151 -9.24 1.26 18.25
C GLN A 151 -9.28 0.58 19.61
N SER A 152 -8.22 0.76 20.39
CA SER A 152 -8.10 0.32 21.77
C SER A 152 -7.25 1.32 22.57
N ARG A 153 -7.04 1.06 23.87
CA ARG A 153 -6.08 1.86 24.67
C ARG A 153 -4.60 1.63 24.31
N TYR A 154 -4.32 0.65 23.44
CA TYR A 154 -2.97 0.20 23.10
C TYR A 154 -2.55 0.56 21.66
N GLY A 155 -3.52 0.87 20.80
CA GLY A 155 -3.30 1.28 19.43
C GLY A 155 -4.60 1.62 18.72
N SER A 156 -4.51 2.24 17.54
CA SER A 156 -5.66 2.62 16.73
C SER A 156 -5.34 2.64 15.24
N VAL A 157 -6.37 2.47 14.41
CA VAL A 157 -6.29 2.78 12.98
C VAL A 157 -6.26 4.30 12.80
N GLU A 158 -5.17 4.80 12.25
CA GLU A 158 -4.96 6.22 11.93
C GLU A 158 -5.36 6.54 10.49
N MET A 159 -5.19 5.58 9.57
CA MET A 159 -5.38 5.78 8.14
C MET A 159 -6.11 4.59 7.50
N LEU A 160 -7.09 4.89 6.65
CA LEU A 160 -7.68 3.97 5.67
C LEU A 160 -7.18 4.35 4.28
N CYS A 161 -6.48 3.45 3.61
CA CYS A 161 -6.00 3.64 2.25
C CYS A 161 -6.76 2.74 1.27
N VAL A 162 -7.35 3.34 0.23
CA VAL A 162 -7.90 2.58 -0.91
C VAL A 162 -6.79 2.40 -1.95
N GLU A 163 -6.49 1.16 -2.32
CA GLU A 163 -5.41 0.84 -3.25
C GLU A 163 -5.97 0.52 -4.64
N GLU A 164 -5.63 1.35 -5.62
CA GLU A 164 -6.09 1.23 -7.00
C GLU A 164 -4.90 1.17 -7.98
N PRO A 165 -4.07 0.10 -7.92
CA PRO A 165 -2.86 0.00 -8.73
C PRO A 165 -3.13 -0.09 -10.24
N LEU A 166 -4.32 -0.54 -10.65
CA LEU A 166 -4.67 -0.64 -12.07
C LEU A 166 -5.25 0.67 -12.63
N PHE A 167 -5.73 1.55 -11.75
CA PHE A 167 -6.37 2.80 -12.14
C PHE A 167 -5.35 3.71 -12.83
N ALA A 168 -5.72 4.20 -14.01
CA ALA A 168 -4.87 5.06 -14.85
C ALA A 168 -3.58 4.42 -15.41
N VAL A 169 -3.32 3.15 -15.09
CA VAL A 169 -2.24 2.34 -15.68
C VAL A 169 -2.74 1.56 -16.89
N ILE A 170 -3.95 1.01 -16.78
CA ILE A 170 -4.65 0.38 -17.91
C ILE A 170 -5.42 1.45 -18.68
N ASP A 171 -5.25 1.46 -19.99
CA ASP A 171 -6.07 2.26 -20.90
C ASP A 171 -7.50 1.71 -20.91
N ASP A 172 -8.43 2.44 -20.30
CA ASP A 172 -9.82 2.04 -20.14
C ASP A 172 -10.75 3.10 -20.78
N PRO A 173 -11.26 2.84 -22.00
CA PRO A 173 -12.12 3.77 -22.72
C PRO A 173 -13.40 4.15 -21.96
N ARG A 174 -13.81 3.36 -20.96
CA ARG A 174 -14.95 3.67 -20.10
C ARG A 174 -14.70 4.88 -19.20
N LEU A 175 -13.45 5.29 -19.04
CA LEU A 175 -13.01 6.43 -18.24
C LEU A 175 -12.59 7.65 -19.06
N ASP A 176 -12.59 7.57 -20.40
CA ASP A 176 -12.17 8.66 -21.29
C ASP A 176 -13.08 9.89 -21.24
N TYR A 177 -14.33 9.68 -20.82
CA TYR A 177 -15.34 10.72 -20.73
C TYR A 177 -16.01 10.68 -19.35
N ALA A 178 -16.36 11.87 -18.85
CA ALA A 178 -17.29 11.96 -17.72
C ALA A 178 -18.59 11.25 -18.11
N GLY A 179 -18.95 10.22 -17.35
CA GLY A 179 -20.04 9.32 -17.64
C GLY A 179 -20.27 8.33 -16.51
N GLU A 180 -21.19 7.38 -16.72
CA GLU A 180 -21.71 6.48 -15.69
C GLU A 180 -20.61 5.74 -14.92
N TRP A 181 -19.54 5.31 -15.61
CA TRP A 181 -18.39 4.64 -14.99
C TRP A 181 -17.62 5.56 -14.04
N SER A 182 -17.23 6.75 -14.49
CA SER A 182 -16.54 7.72 -13.65
C SER A 182 -17.38 8.14 -12.43
N GLU A 183 -18.70 8.32 -12.62
CA GLU A 183 -19.61 8.65 -11.52
C GLU A 183 -19.77 7.49 -10.53
N ALA A 184 -19.88 6.26 -11.02
CA ALA A 184 -19.98 5.07 -10.18
C ALA A 184 -18.70 4.88 -9.36
N LEU A 185 -17.52 5.09 -9.95
CA LEU A 185 -16.25 5.02 -9.21
C LEU A 185 -16.14 6.10 -8.14
N LEU A 186 -16.50 7.35 -8.45
CA LEU A 186 -16.51 8.43 -7.46
C LEU A 186 -17.43 8.11 -6.28
N LYS A 187 -18.65 7.62 -6.57
CA LYS A 187 -19.62 7.18 -5.54
C LYS A 187 -19.08 5.99 -4.75
N ALA A 188 -18.46 5.03 -5.41
CA ALA A 188 -17.91 3.83 -4.81
C ALA A 188 -16.76 4.15 -3.83
N TRP A 189 -15.80 4.97 -4.25
CA TRP A 189 -14.71 5.42 -3.38
C TRP A 189 -15.21 6.29 -2.22
N ASP A 190 -16.12 7.25 -2.47
CA ASP A 190 -16.69 8.08 -1.41
C ASP A 190 -17.40 7.23 -0.35
N LYS A 191 -18.11 6.18 -0.78
CA LYS A 191 -18.78 5.24 0.12
C LYS A 191 -17.82 4.49 1.03
N ILE A 192 -16.68 4.05 0.52
CA ILE A 192 -15.65 3.38 1.33
C ILE A 192 -15.03 4.37 2.33
N PHE A 193 -14.75 5.61 1.90
CA PHE A 193 -14.18 6.64 2.77
C PHE A 193 -15.16 7.24 3.78
N TYR A 194 -16.47 7.14 3.54
CA TYR A 194 -17.50 7.73 4.40
C TYR A 194 -17.30 7.37 5.87
N THR A 195 -17.14 6.08 6.17
CA THR A 195 -16.98 5.61 7.55
C THR A 195 -15.67 6.08 8.19
N ALA A 196 -14.56 6.07 7.45
CA ALA A 196 -13.27 6.56 7.94
C ALA A 196 -13.33 8.06 8.27
N SER A 197 -13.84 8.87 7.33
CA SER A 197 -13.93 10.32 7.49
C SER A 197 -14.81 10.73 8.69
N THR A 198 -15.92 10.03 8.94
CA THR A 198 -16.81 10.33 10.09
C THR A 198 -16.20 9.95 11.45
N ARG A 199 -15.17 9.11 11.46
CA ARG A 199 -14.41 8.72 12.67
C ARG A 199 -13.10 9.49 12.84
N GLY A 200 -12.81 10.46 11.96
CA GLY A 200 -11.55 11.20 11.97
C GLY A 200 -10.33 10.37 11.54
N VAL A 201 -10.56 9.24 10.88
CA VAL A 201 -9.49 8.43 10.27
C VAL A 201 -9.11 9.06 8.93
N VAL A 202 -7.80 9.21 8.68
CA VAL A 202 -7.29 9.78 7.43
C VAL A 202 -7.67 8.89 6.26
N CYS A 203 -8.30 9.47 5.25
CA CYS A 203 -8.66 8.79 4.02
C CYS A 203 -7.56 9.00 2.97
N ALA A 204 -6.87 7.93 2.61
CA ALA A 204 -5.80 7.93 1.63
C ALA A 204 -6.15 7.10 0.40
N MET A 205 -5.52 7.40 -0.73
CA MET A 205 -5.63 6.59 -1.94
C MET A 205 -4.24 6.35 -2.52
N HIS A 206 -3.90 5.08 -2.74
CA HIS A 206 -2.64 4.68 -3.35
C HIS A 206 -2.86 4.33 -4.83
N LEU A 207 -2.15 5.04 -5.70
CA LEU A 207 -2.23 4.94 -7.16
C LEU A 207 -0.85 4.62 -7.74
N HIS A 208 -0.80 3.78 -8.77
CA HIS A 208 0.44 3.59 -9.52
C HIS A 208 0.63 4.68 -10.60
N SER A 209 -0.46 5.35 -11.01
CA SER A 209 -0.40 6.51 -11.88
C SER A 209 -1.47 7.53 -11.50
N THR A 210 -1.12 8.82 -11.51
CA THR A 210 -2.09 9.92 -11.35
C THR A 210 -2.49 10.56 -12.68
N SER A 211 -2.30 9.85 -13.80
CA SER A 211 -2.57 10.39 -15.15
C SER A 211 -4.06 10.69 -15.37
N ASN A 212 -4.95 9.83 -14.85
CA ASN A 212 -6.38 10.08 -14.80
C ASN A 212 -6.72 10.90 -13.55
N LYS A 213 -7.47 12.00 -13.73
CA LYS A 213 -7.65 13.05 -12.73
C LYS A 213 -8.92 12.91 -11.88
N ILE A 214 -9.79 11.93 -12.13
CA ILE A 214 -11.08 11.87 -11.42
C ILE A 214 -10.93 11.77 -9.90
N PHE A 215 -9.84 11.18 -9.38
CA PHE A 215 -9.60 11.09 -7.94
C PHE A 215 -9.49 12.47 -7.25
N TRP A 216 -9.19 13.55 -7.98
CA TRP A 216 -9.17 14.90 -7.44
C TRP A 216 -10.55 15.34 -6.94
N ASP A 217 -11.62 14.85 -7.59
CA ASP A 217 -13.00 15.25 -7.27
C ASP A 217 -13.59 14.48 -6.05
N LEU A 218 -12.82 13.57 -5.44
CA LEU A 218 -13.23 12.86 -4.23
C LEU A 218 -13.20 13.77 -3.00
N SER A 219 -14.36 14.15 -2.50
CA SER A 219 -14.47 15.08 -1.36
C SER A 219 -13.81 14.57 -0.08
N ARG A 220 -13.88 13.26 0.17
CA ARG A 220 -13.37 12.60 1.38
C ARG A 220 -11.92 12.16 1.28
N LEU A 221 -11.26 12.34 0.14
CA LEU A 221 -9.85 11.96 -0.01
C LEU A 221 -8.93 13.03 0.57
N ASP A 222 -8.22 12.70 1.65
CA ASP A 222 -7.28 13.58 2.36
C ASP A 222 -5.86 13.50 1.78
N VAL A 223 -5.36 12.29 1.50
CA VAL A 223 -3.96 12.03 1.15
C VAL A 223 -3.86 11.19 -0.12
N ILE A 224 -3.09 11.67 -1.10
CA ILE A 224 -2.76 10.92 -2.31
C ILE A 224 -1.38 10.28 -2.12
N GLU A 225 -1.27 8.99 -2.39
CA GLU A 225 -0.02 8.25 -2.49
C GLU A 225 0.20 7.81 -3.96
N ALA A 226 1.39 8.03 -4.51
CA ALA A 226 1.72 7.63 -5.88
C ALA A 226 3.10 6.98 -5.97
N GLU A 227 3.44 6.33 -7.08
CA GLU A 227 4.81 5.85 -7.34
C GLU A 227 5.80 7.03 -7.40
N ALA A 228 7.07 6.83 -7.01
CA ALA A 228 8.03 7.93 -6.84
C ALA A 228 8.42 8.61 -8.17
N ASP A 229 8.19 7.95 -9.30
CA ASP A 229 8.41 8.52 -10.63
C ASP A 229 7.20 9.22 -11.22
N ASP A 230 6.05 9.17 -10.55
CA ASP A 230 4.83 9.80 -11.01
C ASP A 230 4.98 11.33 -11.13
N TYR A 231 4.29 11.90 -12.12
CA TYR A 231 4.35 13.32 -12.44
C TYR A 231 3.92 14.23 -11.27
N ILE A 232 3.08 13.73 -10.35
CA ILE A 232 2.64 14.48 -9.18
C ILE A 232 3.81 14.93 -8.29
N PHE A 233 4.93 14.19 -8.25
CA PHE A 233 6.12 14.56 -7.47
C PHE A 233 7.10 15.47 -8.22
N ARG A 234 6.80 15.84 -9.46
CA ARG A 234 7.70 16.61 -10.34
C ARG A 234 7.07 17.87 -10.92
N SER A 235 5.74 17.98 -10.87
CA SER A 235 5.01 19.12 -11.44
C SER A 235 4.92 20.30 -10.49
N GLU A 236 5.30 21.49 -10.96
CA GLU A 236 5.07 22.75 -10.25
C GLU A 236 3.57 23.04 -10.03
N LYS A 237 2.69 22.42 -10.83
CA LYS A 237 1.23 22.54 -10.68
C LYS A 237 0.67 21.73 -9.50
N THR A 238 1.44 20.77 -8.98
CA THR A 238 0.95 19.89 -7.92
C THR A 238 0.50 20.69 -6.69
N ARG A 239 1.30 21.67 -6.26
CA ARG A 239 0.96 22.50 -5.10
C ARG A 239 -0.39 23.19 -5.26
N SER A 240 -0.64 23.83 -6.40
CA SER A 240 -1.91 24.54 -6.63
C SER A 240 -3.10 23.59 -6.77
N LEU A 241 -2.90 22.36 -7.25
CA LEU A 241 -3.94 21.33 -7.25
C LEU A 241 -4.27 20.85 -5.83
N LEU A 242 -3.25 20.60 -5.00
CA LEU A 242 -3.44 20.23 -3.59
C LEU A 242 -4.25 21.30 -2.84
N GLU A 243 -3.86 22.57 -3.00
CA GLU A 243 -4.57 23.71 -2.41
C GLU A 243 -6.01 23.83 -2.93
N ARG A 244 -6.21 23.72 -4.25
CA ARG A 244 -7.54 23.81 -4.89
C ARG A 244 -8.50 22.74 -4.41
N TYR A 245 -8.03 21.50 -4.26
CA TYR A 245 -8.85 20.34 -3.92
C TYR A 245 -8.80 19.97 -2.43
N GLY A 246 -8.06 20.72 -1.62
CA GLY A 246 -7.90 20.48 -0.19
C GLY A 246 -7.25 19.13 0.13
N LYS A 247 -6.27 18.70 -0.67
CA LYS A 247 -5.61 17.39 -0.53
C LYS A 247 -4.15 17.54 -0.13
N ARG A 248 -3.57 16.45 0.36
CA ARG A 248 -2.16 16.36 0.74
C ARG A 248 -1.49 15.16 0.06
N LEU A 249 -0.17 15.07 0.14
CA LEU A 249 0.62 13.97 -0.44
C LEU A 249 1.30 13.15 0.64
N LYS A 250 1.35 11.84 0.41
CA LYS A 250 2.40 11.00 0.99
C LYS A 250 3.62 11.09 0.07
N ALA A 251 4.76 11.54 0.59
CA ALA A 251 5.99 11.58 -0.19
C ALA A 251 6.57 10.17 -0.38
N SER A 252 6.62 9.70 -1.62
CA SER A 252 7.24 8.42 -1.99
C SER A 252 8.75 8.59 -2.11
N ILE A 253 9.44 8.21 -1.04
CA ILE A 253 10.86 8.53 -0.82
C ILE A 253 11.80 7.33 -0.96
N CYS A 254 11.27 6.12 -1.09
CA CYS A 254 12.05 4.90 -1.37
C CYS A 254 11.48 4.18 -2.59
N SER A 255 12.32 3.81 -3.55
CA SER A 255 11.87 3.03 -4.71
C SER A 255 11.79 1.54 -4.38
N THR A 256 10.74 0.87 -4.80
CA THR A 256 10.53 -0.57 -4.60
C THR A 256 10.66 -1.39 -5.88
N ASP A 257 10.89 -0.74 -7.02
CA ASP A 257 11.26 -1.41 -8.27
C ASP A 257 12.68 -1.97 -8.18
N LEU A 258 12.78 -3.28 -7.97
CA LEU A 258 14.05 -3.97 -7.84
C LEU A 258 14.92 -3.91 -9.11
N ASN A 259 14.33 -3.80 -10.31
CA ASN A 259 15.12 -3.65 -11.54
C ASN A 259 15.77 -2.27 -11.62
N LYS A 260 15.03 -1.23 -11.22
CA LYS A 260 15.56 0.13 -11.11
C LYS A 260 16.65 0.22 -10.04
N LEU A 261 16.43 -0.38 -8.87
CA LEU A 261 17.42 -0.47 -7.80
C LEU A 261 18.68 -1.23 -8.25
N ALA A 262 18.52 -2.37 -8.93
CA ALA A 262 19.62 -3.15 -9.48
C ALA A 262 20.40 -2.41 -10.55
N GLY A 263 19.73 -1.66 -11.43
CA GLY A 263 20.37 -0.78 -12.40
C GLY A 263 21.27 0.26 -11.73
N LYS A 264 20.73 1.00 -10.75
CA LYS A 264 21.48 2.01 -9.98
C LYS A 264 22.65 1.40 -9.20
N ALA A 265 22.44 0.25 -8.55
CA ALA A 265 23.48 -0.45 -7.81
C ALA A 265 24.61 -0.90 -8.75
N ALA A 266 24.26 -1.41 -9.93
CA ALA A 266 25.24 -1.87 -10.90
C ALA A 266 26.10 -0.73 -11.47
N GLU A 267 25.56 0.48 -11.60
CA GLU A 267 26.32 1.67 -11.99
C GLU A 267 27.42 2.06 -10.98
N ARG A 268 27.25 1.71 -9.70
CA ARG A 268 28.20 2.00 -8.62
C ARG A 268 29.33 0.99 -8.51
N ILE A 269 29.21 -0.17 -9.17
CA ILE A 269 30.15 -1.28 -9.04
C ILE A 269 31.16 -1.23 -10.19
N PRO A 270 32.45 -0.94 -9.93
CA PRO A 270 33.46 -0.78 -10.98
C PRO A 270 33.62 -2.01 -11.89
N ARG A 271 33.39 -3.22 -11.35
CA ARG A 271 33.43 -4.49 -12.10
C ARG A 271 32.47 -4.52 -13.29
N TYR A 272 31.41 -3.73 -13.26
CA TYR A 272 30.38 -3.68 -14.31
C TYR A 272 30.56 -2.50 -15.28
N SER A 273 31.57 -1.64 -15.08
CA SER A 273 31.77 -0.40 -15.85
C SER A 273 31.90 -0.62 -17.36
N GLY A 274 32.48 -1.74 -17.81
CA GLY A 274 32.63 -2.09 -19.23
C GLY A 274 31.42 -2.72 -19.92
N LEU A 275 30.31 -2.92 -19.19
CA LEU A 275 29.10 -3.58 -19.70
C LEU A 275 28.04 -2.56 -20.15
N THR A 276 27.18 -2.93 -21.10
CA THR A 276 25.96 -2.15 -21.43
C THR A 276 24.97 -2.16 -20.27
N ARG A 277 23.99 -1.26 -20.25
CA ARG A 277 22.99 -1.18 -19.17
C ARG A 277 22.27 -2.51 -18.94
N GLU A 278 21.87 -3.19 -20.01
CA GLU A 278 21.17 -4.48 -19.98
C GLU A 278 22.10 -5.58 -19.45
N GLN A 279 23.36 -5.58 -19.87
CA GLN A 279 24.37 -6.53 -19.38
C GLN A 279 24.69 -6.31 -17.90
N ARG A 280 24.79 -5.05 -17.45
CA ARG A 280 24.97 -4.70 -16.03
C ARG A 280 23.83 -5.27 -15.18
N LEU A 281 22.60 -5.05 -15.62
CA LEU A 281 21.40 -5.56 -14.94
C LEU A 281 21.41 -7.09 -14.89
N GLY A 282 21.65 -7.77 -16.02
CA GLY A 282 21.73 -9.23 -16.03
C GLY A 282 22.83 -9.79 -15.14
N GLN A 283 24.00 -9.14 -15.13
CA GLN A 283 25.16 -9.57 -14.35
C GLN A 283 24.94 -9.41 -12.84
N ILE A 284 24.42 -8.26 -12.37
CA ILE A 284 24.16 -8.07 -10.94
C ILE A 284 23.12 -9.08 -10.42
N TRP A 285 22.06 -9.36 -11.18
CA TRP A 285 21.08 -10.39 -10.83
C TRP A 285 21.71 -11.78 -10.77
N ALA A 286 22.57 -12.12 -11.73
CA ALA A 286 23.26 -13.41 -11.75
C ALA A 286 24.22 -13.55 -10.55
N ASP A 287 24.91 -12.48 -10.17
CA ASP A 287 25.86 -12.49 -9.06
C ASP A 287 25.14 -12.54 -7.71
N ILE A 288 24.02 -11.83 -7.53
CA ILE A 288 23.17 -11.96 -6.33
C ILE A 288 22.63 -13.40 -6.22
N LYS A 289 22.09 -13.97 -7.30
CA LYS A 289 21.55 -15.33 -7.30
C LYS A 289 22.61 -16.39 -6.96
N ARG A 290 23.87 -16.13 -7.31
CA ARG A 290 25.03 -17.00 -7.01
C ARG A 290 25.64 -16.73 -5.63
N GLY A 291 25.12 -15.78 -4.86
CA GLY A 291 25.68 -15.37 -3.57
C GLY A 291 27.02 -14.64 -3.67
N LYS A 292 27.38 -14.13 -4.85
CA LYS A 292 28.59 -13.34 -5.07
C LYS A 292 28.43 -11.88 -4.67
N GLU A 293 27.18 -11.41 -4.66
CA GLU A 293 26.81 -10.07 -4.25
C GLU A 293 25.69 -10.14 -3.20
N ASP A 294 25.79 -9.26 -2.21
CA ASP A 294 24.79 -9.15 -1.16
C ASP A 294 23.59 -8.31 -1.65
N PRO A 295 22.33 -8.79 -1.56
CA PRO A 295 21.16 -8.00 -1.94
C PRO A 295 21.07 -6.61 -1.28
N ARG A 296 21.73 -6.38 -0.14
CA ARG A 296 21.81 -5.08 0.53
C ARG A 296 22.40 -3.96 -0.34
N ILE A 297 23.17 -4.29 -1.37
CA ILE A 297 23.71 -3.31 -2.33
C ILE A 297 22.61 -2.60 -3.14
N LEU A 298 21.41 -3.21 -3.22
CA LEU A 298 20.27 -2.65 -3.95
C LEU A 298 19.58 -1.53 -3.18
N LEU A 299 19.72 -1.48 -1.86
CA LEU A 299 19.02 -0.52 -1.03
C LEU A 299 19.60 0.89 -1.21
N GLU A 300 18.74 1.85 -1.52
CA GLU A 300 19.11 3.27 -1.58
C GLU A 300 19.71 3.72 -0.23
N SER A 301 20.67 4.65 -0.28
CA SER A 301 21.25 5.25 0.92
C SER A 301 20.27 6.24 1.56
N GLU A 302 20.46 6.54 2.85
CA GLU A 302 19.69 7.59 3.53
C GLU A 302 19.82 8.95 2.84
N ASP A 303 20.98 9.26 2.24
CA ASP A 303 21.18 10.52 1.53
C ASP A 303 20.33 10.59 0.25
N GLU A 304 20.19 9.49 -0.48
CA GLU A 304 19.31 9.42 -1.65
C GLU A 304 17.85 9.62 -1.25
N ILE A 305 17.41 8.91 -0.21
CA ILE A 305 16.05 8.98 0.34
C ILE A 305 15.77 10.42 0.83
N ARG A 306 16.70 11.00 1.59
CA ARG A 306 16.60 12.37 2.13
C ARG A 306 16.60 13.42 1.04
N SER A 307 17.41 13.25 0.00
CA SER A 307 17.43 14.17 -1.15
C SER A 307 16.10 14.16 -1.87
N ARG A 308 15.48 12.98 -2.05
CA ARG A 308 14.15 12.86 -2.65
C ARG A 308 13.08 13.54 -1.79
N LEU A 309 13.10 13.33 -0.47
CA LEU A 309 12.19 14.00 0.45
C LEU A 309 12.31 15.53 0.37
N LYS A 310 13.54 16.05 0.39
CA LYS A 310 13.82 17.50 0.24
C LYS A 310 13.24 18.07 -1.04
N GLN A 311 13.40 17.35 -2.16
CA GLN A 311 12.88 17.78 -3.45
C GLN A 311 11.35 17.89 -3.42
N ILE A 312 10.66 16.85 -2.95
CA ILE A 312 9.19 16.83 -2.85
C ILE A 312 8.69 17.96 -1.95
N VAL A 313 9.29 18.12 -0.76
CA VAL A 313 8.91 19.20 0.18
C VAL A 313 9.18 20.58 -0.40
N SER A 314 10.28 20.80 -1.13
CA SER A 314 10.54 22.08 -1.80
C SER A 314 9.50 22.41 -2.87
N LEU A 315 8.96 21.39 -3.54
CA LEU A 315 8.00 21.53 -4.62
C LEU A 315 6.60 21.87 -4.08
N VAL A 316 6.15 21.15 -3.05
CA VAL A 316 4.75 21.22 -2.59
C VAL A 316 4.57 21.89 -1.23
N GLY A 317 5.63 22.15 -0.47
CA GLY A 317 5.55 22.65 0.91
C GLY A 317 5.42 21.51 1.93
N LEU A 318 5.97 21.72 3.13
CA LEU A 318 5.99 20.72 4.20
C LEU A 318 4.59 20.43 4.75
N GLU A 319 3.76 21.47 4.82
CA GLU A 319 2.35 21.42 5.24
C GLU A 319 1.51 20.45 4.39
N ASN A 320 1.91 20.25 3.14
CA ASN A 320 1.25 19.38 2.19
C ASN A 320 1.78 17.94 2.19
N VAL A 321 2.76 17.63 3.04
CA VAL A 321 3.39 16.30 3.15
C VAL A 321 3.27 15.77 4.59
N PRO A 322 2.07 15.35 5.02
CA PRO A 322 1.87 14.79 6.35
C PRO A 322 2.56 13.44 6.53
N TYR A 323 2.77 12.68 5.44
CA TYR A 323 3.32 11.34 5.46
C TYR A 323 4.46 11.16 4.46
N ALA A 324 5.39 10.24 4.74
CA ALA A 324 6.42 9.83 3.80
C ALA A 324 6.78 8.35 3.97
N GLY A 325 7.17 7.69 2.88
CA GLY A 325 7.33 6.24 2.87
C GLY A 325 7.88 5.66 1.58
N PRO A 326 8.00 4.32 1.47
CA PRO A 326 8.23 3.65 0.20
C PRO A 326 7.10 3.89 -0.79
N GLU A 327 7.42 3.80 -2.08
CA GLU A 327 6.47 4.05 -3.17
C GLU A 327 5.40 2.97 -3.28
N CYS A 328 5.73 1.71 -3.01
CA CYS A 328 4.81 0.57 -3.03
C CYS A 328 5.17 -0.44 -1.91
N GLY A 329 4.52 -1.61 -1.91
CA GLY A 329 4.84 -2.71 -1.02
C GLY A 329 6.19 -3.38 -1.33
N LEU A 330 6.74 -4.11 -0.36
CA LEU A 330 8.06 -4.74 -0.45
C LEU A 330 8.00 -6.26 -0.68
N LYS A 331 6.84 -6.85 -1.02
CA LYS A 331 6.68 -8.31 -1.22
C LYS A 331 7.73 -8.94 -2.14
N GLY A 332 8.16 -8.21 -3.18
CA GLY A 332 9.15 -8.70 -4.15
C GLY A 332 10.58 -8.81 -3.61
N PHE A 333 10.88 -8.25 -2.43
CA PHE A 333 12.24 -8.24 -1.87
C PHE A 333 12.70 -9.65 -1.47
N PHE A 334 14.01 -9.87 -1.53
CA PHE A 334 14.63 -11.19 -1.32
C PHE A 334 14.35 -11.80 0.06
N SER A 335 14.26 -10.97 1.10
CA SER A 335 14.07 -11.43 2.48
C SER A 335 13.37 -10.37 3.31
N LEU A 336 12.73 -10.83 4.38
CA LEU A 336 12.11 -9.96 5.37
C LEU A 336 13.13 -8.97 5.97
N ASP A 337 14.32 -9.45 6.33
CA ASP A 337 15.37 -8.62 6.93
C ASP A 337 15.79 -7.47 6.00
N LEU A 338 15.89 -7.73 4.70
CA LEU A 338 16.22 -6.71 3.71
C LEU A 338 15.11 -5.65 3.61
N ALA A 339 13.85 -6.08 3.59
CA ALA A 339 12.69 -5.19 3.57
C ALA A 339 12.62 -4.33 4.84
N LEU A 340 12.79 -4.94 6.03
CA LEU A 340 12.78 -4.24 7.32
C LEU A 340 13.94 -3.25 7.46
N LEU A 341 15.14 -3.59 6.95
CA LEU A 341 16.28 -2.69 6.91
C LEU A 341 15.99 -1.46 6.03
N TYR A 342 15.29 -1.64 4.92
CA TYR A 342 14.95 -0.53 4.04
C TYR A 342 13.88 0.38 4.65
N LEU A 343 12.86 -0.21 5.28
CA LEU A 343 11.89 0.53 6.09
C LEU A 343 12.55 1.32 7.21
N LYS A 344 13.57 0.75 7.86
CA LYS A 344 14.35 1.44 8.89
C LYS A 344 15.09 2.66 8.36
N ARG A 345 15.78 2.56 7.21
CA ARG A 345 16.40 3.73 6.58
C ARG A 345 15.37 4.81 6.23
N CYS A 346 14.21 4.38 5.75
CA CYS A 346 13.11 5.28 5.42
C CYS A 346 12.63 6.04 6.66
N SER A 347 12.35 5.34 7.76
CA SER A 347 11.85 5.95 9.00
C SER A 347 12.90 6.89 9.63
N GLU A 348 14.17 6.50 9.66
CA GLU A 348 15.27 7.32 10.20
C GLU A 348 15.40 8.64 9.42
N VAL A 349 15.25 8.60 8.09
CA VAL A 349 15.24 9.82 7.27
C VAL A 349 14.04 10.71 7.56
N VAL A 350 12.83 10.15 7.68
CA VAL A 350 11.62 10.92 7.98
C VAL A 350 11.70 11.57 9.35
N LYS A 351 12.12 10.81 10.37
CA LYS A 351 12.29 11.30 11.74
C LYS A 351 13.31 12.44 11.80
N GLY A 352 14.50 12.22 11.22
CA GLY A 352 15.56 13.23 11.19
C GLY A 352 15.27 14.45 10.30
N PHE A 353 14.21 14.39 9.48
CA PHE A 353 13.69 15.52 8.71
C PHE A 353 12.67 16.34 9.51
N ALA A 354 11.81 15.69 10.29
CA ALA A 354 10.78 16.34 11.10
C ALA A 354 11.33 17.07 12.35
N GLU A 355 12.50 16.67 12.83
CA GLU A 355 13.21 17.30 13.97
C GLU A 355 13.98 18.59 13.60
N ARG A 356 14.01 18.96 12.31
CA ARG A 356 14.68 20.15 11.78
C ARG A 356 13.68 21.15 11.24
#